data_AF-A0A2N0L2Q4-F1
#
_entry.id   AF-A0A2N0L2Q4-F1
#
_cell.length_a   1.000
_cell.length_b   1.000
_cell.length_c   1.000
_cell.angle_alpha   90.00
_cell.angle_beta   90.00
_cell.angle_gamma   90.00
#
_symmetry.space_group_name_H-M   'P 1'
#
loop_
_entity.id
_entity.type
_entity.pdbx_description
1 polymer ?
#
loop_
_entity_poly.entity_id
_entity_poly.type
_entity_poly.pdbx_seq_one_letter_code
_entity_poly.pdbx_strand_id
1 'polypeptide(L)'
;MSDDSLLILKLVLAVFAAWFALLVAVFQFWAIAQDGKHEKAKAWFGAKWSAIGESGLLELPERVIEWLLRAKVKWSGSLINFTDLLGNRNTGLSFLVLFALFVTGCWLYFGTYAGVVALAFVLLASIFMLYGNSDLFDLGAFKPSLLIEWSLRGQPTTYVSSGIWNVTVVWVVGATAGTSAILWILVLLKADVAFAALAMAVMFPAYWITITVVLAPVYLFERLKPRFSRLDDSWTLAALAISTSFTITFLSLTIGHVVIPDAWVPQTLQMLVSNVLLDGVTMLATFAILAWAVARPGFFRIPEAIFADFSIAAVLACLSLYLGLVFTDRAVTFPEVLNVLLFRSPDGNGFEFGPYFWVMHTTFLPTLAYLALIAAAWLSKAFLLPVRWFFGAGREHSNPLALTAAMCAVFAALFGIPAALLQFAG
;
A
#
# COMPACT_ATOMS: atom_id res chain seq x y z
N MET A 1 -25.39 -10.25 -25.03
CA MET A 1 -24.15 -9.57 -24.57
C MET A 1 -23.29 -9.37 -25.80
N SER A 2 -22.67 -8.20 -25.96
CA SER A 2 -21.60 -8.08 -26.96
C SER A 2 -20.41 -8.95 -26.55
N ASP A 3 -19.59 -9.34 -27.53
CA ASP A 3 -18.37 -10.14 -27.28
C ASP A 3 -17.45 -9.44 -26.25
N ASP A 4 -17.41 -8.10 -26.26
CA ASP A 4 -16.66 -7.29 -25.30
C ASP A 4 -17.19 -7.43 -23.87
N SER A 5 -18.52 -7.44 -23.70
CA SER A 5 -19.14 -7.62 -22.38
C SER A 5 -18.82 -9.01 -21.80
N LEU A 6 -18.74 -10.02 -22.67
CA LEU A 6 -18.40 -11.39 -22.29
C LEU A 6 -16.93 -11.51 -21.89
N LEU A 7 -16.04 -10.85 -22.62
CA LEU A 7 -14.62 -10.78 -22.30
C LEU A 7 -14.37 -10.10 -20.94
N ILE A 8 -15.03 -8.97 -20.68
CA ILE A 8 -14.93 -8.25 -19.41
C ILE A 8 -15.40 -9.14 -18.26
N LEU A 9 -16.55 -9.82 -18.42
CA LEU A 9 -17.06 -10.72 -17.39
C LEU A 9 -16.09 -11.88 -17.10
N LYS A 10 -15.51 -12.49 -18.15
CA LYS A 10 -14.47 -13.53 -18.01
C LYS A 10 -13.26 -13.03 -17.22
N LEU A 11 -12.76 -11.84 -17.58
CA LEU A 11 -11.59 -11.24 -16.95
C LEU A 11 -11.85 -10.97 -15.46
N VAL A 12 -12.99 -10.37 -15.13
CA VAL A 12 -13.40 -10.07 -13.75
C VAL A 12 -13.47 -11.37 -12.92
N LEU A 13 -14.15 -12.40 -13.42
CA LEU A 13 -14.28 -13.67 -12.71
C LEU A 13 -12.91 -14.37 -12.52
N ALA A 14 -12.05 -14.35 -13.54
CA ALA A 14 -10.71 -14.94 -13.46
C ALA A 14 -9.81 -14.20 -12.45
N VAL A 15 -9.87 -12.86 -12.42
CA VAL A 15 -9.13 -12.04 -11.45
C VAL A 15 -9.58 -12.34 -10.01
N PHE A 16 -10.90 -12.42 -9.76
CA PHE A 16 -11.40 -12.81 -8.45
C PHE A 16 -10.95 -14.22 -8.06
N ALA A 17 -11.04 -15.19 -8.98
CA ALA A 17 -10.59 -16.56 -8.71
C ALA A 17 -9.10 -16.62 -8.35
N ALA A 18 -8.25 -15.93 -9.10
CA ALA A 18 -6.81 -15.84 -8.86
C ALA A 18 -6.50 -15.17 -7.52
N TRP A 19 -7.19 -14.09 -7.20
CA TRP A 19 -7.05 -13.38 -5.93
C TRP A 19 -7.39 -14.27 -4.73
N PHE A 20 -8.52 -14.98 -4.78
CA PHE A 20 -8.90 -15.90 -3.71
C PHE A 20 -7.95 -17.09 -3.60
N ALA A 21 -7.46 -17.64 -4.72
CA ALA A 21 -6.45 -18.70 -4.71
C ALA A 21 -5.14 -18.22 -4.07
N LEU A 22 -4.72 -16.98 -4.33
CA LEU A 22 -3.57 -16.37 -3.67
C LEU A 22 -3.79 -16.25 -2.16
N LEU A 23 -4.98 -15.80 -1.72
CA LEU A 23 -5.32 -15.75 -0.30
C LEU A 23 -5.29 -17.13 0.36
N VAL A 24 -5.77 -18.18 -0.32
CA VAL A 24 -5.63 -19.57 0.16
C VAL A 24 -4.16 -19.91 0.42
N ALA A 25 -3.30 -19.66 -0.57
CA ALA A 25 -1.88 -19.93 -0.47
C ALA A 25 -1.24 -19.14 0.69
N VAL A 26 -1.55 -17.86 0.83
CA VAL A 26 -1.06 -17.00 1.92
C VAL A 26 -1.50 -17.53 3.28
N PHE A 27 -2.79 -17.87 3.46
CA PHE A 27 -3.29 -18.38 4.74
C PHE A 27 -2.76 -19.77 5.07
N GLN A 28 -2.58 -20.64 4.07
CA GLN A 28 -1.94 -21.93 4.27
C GLN A 28 -0.47 -21.78 4.64
N PHE A 29 0.28 -20.94 3.91
CA PHE A 29 1.68 -20.68 4.21
C PHE A 29 1.86 -20.03 5.57
N TRP A 30 0.97 -19.11 5.95
CA TRP A 30 0.99 -18.49 7.27
C TRP A 30 0.62 -19.49 8.37
N ALA A 31 -0.32 -20.41 8.13
CA ALA A 31 -0.61 -21.50 9.05
C ALA A 31 0.62 -22.41 9.21
N ILE A 32 1.34 -22.74 8.14
CA ILE A 32 2.56 -23.56 8.18
C ILE A 32 3.71 -22.81 8.90
N ALA A 33 3.91 -21.53 8.61
CA ALA A 33 5.01 -20.72 9.16
C ALA A 33 4.84 -20.35 10.65
N GLN A 34 3.65 -20.55 11.23
CA GLN A 34 3.33 -20.24 12.63
C GLN A 34 3.57 -21.42 13.60
N ASP A 35 4.25 -22.48 13.16
CA ASP A 35 4.44 -23.71 13.94
C ASP A 35 4.96 -23.40 15.37
N GLY A 36 4.08 -23.55 16.37
CA GLY A 36 4.33 -23.27 17.79
C GLY A 36 3.90 -21.88 18.34
N LYS A 37 3.53 -20.89 17.51
CA LYS A 37 3.00 -19.57 17.94
C LYS A 37 1.51 -19.37 17.65
N HIS A 38 0.81 -20.46 17.30
CA HIS A 38 -0.60 -20.48 16.90
C HIS A 38 -1.56 -19.80 17.86
N GLU A 39 -1.32 -19.84 19.17
CA GLU A 39 -2.22 -19.32 20.19
C GLU A 39 -2.60 -17.86 19.96
N LYS A 40 -1.63 -16.98 19.64
CA LYS A 40 -1.91 -15.54 19.45
C LYS A 40 -2.68 -15.26 18.17
N ALA A 41 -2.30 -15.89 17.05
CA ALA A 41 -3.00 -15.73 15.78
C ALA A 41 -4.41 -16.34 15.86
N LYS A 42 -4.54 -17.55 16.41
CA LYS A 42 -5.81 -18.23 16.66
C LYS A 42 -6.72 -17.42 17.57
N ALA A 43 -6.21 -16.87 18.68
CA ALA A 43 -6.99 -16.01 19.57
C ALA A 43 -7.43 -14.73 18.85
N TRP A 44 -6.56 -14.12 18.05
CA TRP A 44 -6.92 -12.92 17.30
C TRP A 44 -8.00 -13.18 16.24
N PHE A 45 -7.83 -14.19 15.39
CA PHE A 45 -8.84 -14.56 14.38
C PHE A 45 -10.12 -15.08 15.03
N GLY A 46 -10.02 -15.89 16.08
CA GLY A 46 -11.16 -16.37 16.87
C GLY A 46 -11.97 -15.22 17.44
N ALA A 47 -11.30 -14.21 18.03
CA ALA A 47 -11.96 -13.01 18.52
C ALA A 47 -12.67 -12.22 17.40
N LYS A 48 -12.09 -12.15 16.19
CA LYS A 48 -12.76 -11.50 15.04
C LYS A 48 -13.98 -12.30 14.57
N TRP A 49 -13.85 -13.60 14.41
CA TRP A 49 -14.95 -14.49 14.00
C TRP A 49 -16.08 -14.50 15.02
N SER A 50 -15.76 -14.57 16.30
CA SER A 50 -16.74 -14.45 17.38
C SER A 50 -17.46 -13.09 17.31
N ALA A 51 -16.70 -12.00 17.17
CA ALA A 51 -17.29 -10.68 17.02
C ALA A 51 -18.21 -10.57 15.79
N ILE A 52 -17.88 -11.13 14.62
CA ILE A 52 -18.78 -11.17 13.45
C ILE A 52 -20.07 -11.92 13.79
N GLY A 53 -19.91 -13.10 14.40
CA GLY A 53 -21.01 -13.99 14.76
C GLY A 53 -21.97 -13.41 15.79
N GLU A 54 -21.49 -12.58 16.72
CA GLU A 54 -22.29 -11.97 17.79
C GLU A 54 -22.93 -10.63 17.41
N SER A 55 -22.43 -9.95 16.36
CA SER A 55 -22.96 -8.63 15.97
C SER A 55 -24.40 -8.69 15.48
N GLY A 56 -25.08 -7.55 15.30
CA GLY A 56 -26.17 -7.42 14.32
C GLY A 56 -25.65 -7.46 12.87
N LEU A 57 -26.51 -7.66 11.85
CA LEU A 57 -26.11 -7.46 10.44
C LEU A 57 -25.76 -6.00 10.14
N LEU A 58 -26.52 -5.08 10.75
CA LEU A 58 -26.38 -3.64 10.60
C LEU A 58 -25.17 -3.06 11.36
N GLU A 59 -24.65 -3.79 12.34
CA GLU A 59 -23.49 -3.38 13.14
C GLU A 59 -22.16 -3.81 12.52
N LEU A 60 -22.18 -4.75 11.57
CA LEU A 60 -20.96 -5.25 10.94
C LEU A 60 -20.14 -4.16 10.24
N PRO A 61 -20.74 -3.22 9.47
CA PRO A 61 -19.98 -2.14 8.87
C PRO A 61 -19.18 -1.36 9.91
N GLU A 62 -19.82 -0.98 11.03
CA GLU A 62 -19.17 -0.26 12.12
C GLU A 62 -18.02 -1.06 12.72
N ARG A 63 -18.22 -2.35 13.01
CA ARG A 63 -17.15 -3.19 13.56
C ARG A 63 -15.96 -3.34 12.61
N VAL A 64 -16.21 -3.49 11.30
CA VAL A 64 -15.16 -3.56 10.29
C VAL A 64 -14.39 -2.25 10.23
N ILE A 65 -15.09 -1.12 10.24
CA ILE A 65 -14.47 0.21 10.24
C ILE A 65 -13.62 0.41 11.50
N GLU A 66 -14.13 0.04 12.67
CA GLU A 66 -13.34 0.06 13.91
C GLU A 66 -12.08 -0.81 13.81
N TRP A 67 -12.17 -1.99 13.21
CA TRP A 67 -11.01 -2.85 13.02
C TRP A 67 -9.97 -2.22 12.09
N LEU A 68 -10.41 -1.55 11.02
CA LEU A 68 -9.52 -0.81 10.14
C LEU A 68 -8.83 0.35 10.86
N LEU A 69 -9.58 1.14 11.64
CA LEU A 69 -9.03 2.23 12.44
C LEU A 69 -8.05 1.74 13.51
N ARG A 70 -8.30 0.58 14.14
CA ARG A 70 -7.35 -0.04 15.08
C ARG A 70 -6.15 -0.67 14.37
N ALA A 71 -6.36 -1.26 13.19
CA ALA A 71 -5.29 -1.83 12.38
C ALA A 71 -4.30 -0.74 11.93
N LYS A 72 -4.80 0.45 11.57
CA LYS A 72 -3.98 1.65 11.32
C LYS A 72 -2.98 1.91 12.45
N VAL A 73 -3.45 2.00 13.70
CA VAL A 73 -2.59 2.26 14.87
C VAL A 73 -1.59 1.12 15.10
N LYS A 74 -2.00 -0.13 14.86
CA LYS A 74 -1.09 -1.28 14.99
C LYS A 74 -0.03 -1.28 13.89
N TRP A 75 -0.39 -0.91 12.67
CA TRP A 75 0.53 -0.85 11.53
C TRP A 75 1.56 0.26 11.72
N SER A 76 1.17 1.44 12.20
CA SER A 76 2.14 2.50 12.54
C SER A 76 3.15 2.02 13.58
N GLY A 77 2.71 1.33 14.64
CA GLY A 77 3.60 0.72 15.63
C GLY A 77 4.49 -0.41 15.09
N SER A 78 3.95 -1.29 14.24
CA SER A 78 4.72 -2.36 13.60
C SER A 78 5.76 -1.83 12.61
N LEU A 79 5.50 -0.69 11.97
CA LEU A 79 6.45 -0.05 11.06
C LEU A 79 7.70 0.45 11.77
N ILE A 80 7.52 1.06 12.94
CA ILE A 80 8.63 1.48 13.80
C ILE A 80 9.48 0.25 14.19
N ASN A 81 8.85 -0.87 14.54
CA ASN A 81 9.59 -2.09 14.85
C ASN A 81 10.26 -2.72 13.62
N PHE A 82 9.71 -2.54 12.41
CA PHE A 82 10.33 -3.03 11.18
C PHE A 82 11.58 -2.24 10.82
N THR A 83 11.58 -0.91 11.03
CA THR A 83 12.80 -0.11 10.88
C THR A 83 13.89 -0.54 11.86
N ASP A 84 13.52 -0.92 13.09
CA ASP A 84 14.47 -1.50 14.06
C ASP A 84 14.99 -2.87 13.60
N LEU A 85 14.14 -3.68 12.96
CA LEU A 85 14.50 -5.00 12.43
C LEU A 85 15.44 -4.92 11.22
N LEU A 86 15.36 -3.85 10.42
CA LEU A 86 16.32 -3.56 9.34
C LEU A 86 17.68 -3.14 9.88
N GLY A 87 17.74 -2.58 11.10
CA GLY A 87 18.99 -2.37 11.83
C GLY A 87 19.68 -3.68 12.23
N ASN A 88 18.96 -4.82 12.22
CA ASN A 88 19.56 -6.11 12.55
C ASN A 88 20.44 -6.64 11.40
N ARG A 89 21.69 -6.98 11.75
CA ARG A 89 22.78 -7.36 10.85
C ARG A 89 22.44 -8.51 9.88
N ASN A 90 21.63 -9.48 10.31
CA ASN A 90 21.25 -10.62 9.48
C ASN A 90 20.21 -10.25 8.41
N THR A 91 19.30 -9.34 8.72
CA THR A 91 18.28 -8.85 7.78
C THR A 91 18.89 -7.99 6.68
N GLY A 92 19.90 -7.19 7.02
CA GLY A 92 20.66 -6.40 6.06
C GLY A 92 21.35 -7.24 4.99
N LEU A 93 21.82 -8.45 5.35
CA LEU A 93 22.47 -9.37 4.41
C LEU A 93 21.48 -9.94 3.37
N SER A 94 20.26 -10.29 3.80
CA SER A 94 19.20 -10.75 2.90
C SER A 94 18.76 -9.65 1.93
N PHE A 95 18.72 -8.39 2.40
CA PHE A 95 18.46 -7.24 1.54
C PHE A 95 19.57 -7.03 0.51
N LEU A 96 20.84 -7.13 0.91
CA LEU A 96 22.00 -7.07 0.01
C LEU A 96 21.92 -8.08 -1.14
N VAL A 97 21.47 -9.31 -0.86
CA VAL A 97 21.29 -10.34 -1.90
C VAL A 97 20.17 -9.99 -2.88
N LEU A 98 19.01 -9.55 -2.37
CA LEU A 98 17.91 -9.08 -3.23
C LEU A 98 18.34 -7.89 -4.10
N PHE A 99 19.11 -6.97 -3.53
CA PHE A 99 19.67 -5.83 -4.24
C PHE A 99 20.71 -6.24 -5.29
N ALA A 100 21.57 -7.21 -5.00
CA ALA A 100 22.55 -7.71 -5.98
C ALA A 100 21.87 -8.39 -7.17
N LEU A 101 20.83 -9.19 -6.93
CA LEU A 101 20.01 -9.79 -7.99
C LEU A 101 19.31 -8.71 -8.82
N PHE A 102 18.82 -7.66 -8.18
CA PHE A 102 18.20 -6.52 -8.84
C PHE A 102 19.18 -5.71 -9.71
N VAL A 103 20.38 -5.39 -9.20
CA VAL A 103 21.45 -4.71 -9.97
C VAL A 103 21.83 -5.54 -11.19
N THR A 104 21.94 -6.86 -11.02
CA THR A 104 22.26 -7.79 -12.11
C THR A 104 21.14 -7.76 -13.16
N GLY A 105 19.87 -7.76 -12.75
CA GLY A 105 18.73 -7.61 -13.64
C GLY A 105 18.76 -6.29 -14.41
N CYS A 106 19.05 -5.17 -13.73
CA CYS A 106 19.16 -3.85 -14.37
C CYS A 106 20.30 -3.81 -15.40
N TRP A 107 21.45 -4.39 -15.06
CA TRP A 107 22.61 -4.47 -15.95
C TRP A 107 22.31 -5.29 -17.20
N LEU A 108 21.70 -6.47 -17.02
CA LEU A 108 21.39 -7.37 -18.14
C LEU A 108 20.37 -6.77 -19.10
N TYR A 109 19.40 -5.99 -18.61
CA TYR A 109 18.28 -5.52 -19.43
C TYR A 109 18.48 -4.13 -20.04
N PHE A 110 19.12 -3.20 -19.32
CA PHE A 110 19.30 -1.80 -19.77
C PHE A 110 20.76 -1.45 -20.09
N GLY A 111 21.64 -2.45 -20.01
CA GLY A 111 23.06 -2.28 -20.24
C GLY A 111 23.80 -1.62 -19.08
N THR A 112 25.06 -1.31 -19.35
CA THR A 112 26.07 -0.96 -18.34
C THR A 112 25.70 0.28 -17.53
N TYR A 113 25.08 1.29 -18.15
CA TYR A 113 24.77 2.54 -17.47
C TYR A 113 23.76 2.35 -16.33
N ALA A 114 22.65 1.65 -16.59
CA ALA A 114 21.65 1.35 -15.57
C ALA A 114 22.17 0.40 -14.49
N GLY A 115 22.99 -0.59 -14.89
CA GLY A 115 23.67 -1.48 -13.94
C GLY A 115 24.62 -0.72 -13.00
N VAL A 116 25.38 0.24 -13.51
CA VAL A 116 26.30 1.08 -12.72
C VAL A 116 25.53 2.01 -11.78
N VAL A 117 24.43 2.63 -12.24
CA VAL A 117 23.56 3.46 -11.38
C VAL A 117 22.93 2.63 -10.27
N ALA A 118 22.42 1.43 -10.58
CA ALA A 118 21.85 0.53 -9.59
C ALA A 118 22.93 0.03 -8.60
N LEU A 119 24.14 -0.29 -9.07
CA LEU A 119 25.25 -0.71 -8.22
C LEU A 119 25.71 0.41 -7.28
N ALA A 120 25.84 1.63 -7.80
CA ALA A 120 26.16 2.81 -7.00
C ALA A 120 25.10 3.01 -5.91
N PHE A 121 23.82 2.82 -6.25
CA PHE A 121 22.71 2.89 -5.31
C PHE A 121 22.79 1.83 -4.20
N VAL A 122 23.08 0.57 -4.56
CA VAL A 122 23.26 -0.53 -3.59
C VAL A 122 24.46 -0.30 -2.69
N LEU A 123 25.59 0.14 -3.24
CA LEU A 123 26.78 0.47 -2.45
C LEU A 123 26.49 1.58 -1.45
N LEU A 124 25.78 2.62 -1.89
CA LEU A 124 25.39 3.73 -1.04
C LEU A 124 24.46 3.25 0.10
N ALA A 125 23.40 2.51 -0.22
CA ALA A 125 22.48 1.93 0.76
C ALA A 125 23.17 0.96 1.75
N SER A 126 24.15 0.19 1.27
CA SER A 126 24.91 -0.77 2.08
C SER A 126 25.87 -0.08 3.04
N ILE A 127 26.56 0.96 2.57
CA ILE A 127 27.36 1.85 3.43
C ILE A 127 26.44 2.42 4.53
N PHE A 128 25.24 2.88 4.19
CA PHE A 128 24.30 3.41 5.18
C PHE A 128 23.78 2.38 6.19
N MET A 129 23.47 1.14 5.77
CA MET A 129 23.10 0.08 6.73
C MET A 129 24.25 -0.28 7.68
N LEU A 130 25.49 -0.20 7.19
CA LEU A 130 26.69 -0.39 8.02
C LEU A 130 26.91 0.76 9.00
N TYR A 131 26.60 2.01 8.62
CA TYR A 131 26.70 3.18 9.50
C TYR A 131 25.54 3.34 10.49
N GLY A 132 24.34 2.82 10.18
CA GLY A 132 23.18 2.85 11.08
C GLY A 132 23.28 1.87 12.27
N ASN A 133 24.15 0.87 12.19
CA ASN A 133 24.50 0.01 13.33
C ASN A 133 25.53 0.74 14.19
N SER A 134 25.06 1.52 15.16
CA SER A 134 25.91 2.28 16.10
C SER A 134 26.93 1.42 16.85
N ASP A 135 26.72 0.11 16.95
CA ASP A 135 27.62 -0.82 17.63
C ASP A 135 28.90 -1.13 16.85
N LEU A 136 28.96 -0.84 15.54
CA LEU A 136 30.17 -1.02 14.72
C LEU A 136 31.14 0.16 14.82
N PHE A 137 30.67 1.31 15.27
CA PHE A 137 31.48 2.48 15.59
C PHE A 137 31.40 2.74 17.09
N ASP A 138 32.06 1.88 17.87
CA ASP A 138 32.43 2.22 19.24
C ASP A 138 33.40 3.41 19.21
N LEU A 139 32.84 4.62 19.11
CA LEU A 139 33.55 5.90 19.19
C LEU A 139 34.19 6.11 20.56
N GLY A 140 34.05 5.17 21.51
CA GLY A 140 34.91 5.08 22.69
C GLY A 140 36.41 4.97 22.33
N ALA A 141 36.75 4.54 21.11
CA ALA A 141 38.12 4.55 20.61
C ALA A 141 38.57 5.90 20.00
N PHE A 142 37.64 6.80 19.64
CA PHE A 142 37.97 8.18 19.27
C PHE A 142 37.95 9.05 20.52
N LYS A 143 39.11 9.13 21.18
CA LYS A 143 39.33 10.05 22.32
C LYS A 143 38.79 11.45 21.95
N PRO A 144 37.80 11.99 22.66
CA PRO A 144 37.37 13.37 22.50
C PRO A 144 38.38 14.25 23.25
N SER A 145 39.63 14.33 22.77
CA SER A 145 40.66 15.16 23.39
C SER A 145 40.72 16.56 22.80
N LEU A 146 39.75 16.98 22.00
CA LEU A 146 39.81 18.28 21.29
C LEU A 146 38.49 19.04 21.18
N LEU A 147 37.42 18.60 21.86
CA LEU A 147 36.19 19.39 21.97
C LEU A 147 35.78 19.41 23.44
N ILE A 148 35.64 20.62 23.98
CA ILE A 148 35.35 21.01 25.37
C ILE A 148 36.60 21.24 26.24
N GLU A 149 37.37 22.28 25.88
CA GLU A 149 37.84 23.22 26.90
C GLU A 149 37.00 24.47 26.71
N TRP A 150 36.45 25.03 27.80
CA TRP A 150 35.39 26.07 27.87
C TRP A 150 33.95 25.57 28.04
N SER A 151 33.71 24.79 29.10
CA SER A 151 32.41 24.79 29.79
C SER A 151 32.59 25.34 31.20
N LEU A 152 32.26 26.63 31.35
CA LEU A 152 32.09 27.28 32.64
C LEU A 152 30.87 26.68 33.35
N ARG A 153 31.12 26.06 34.50
CA ARG A 153 30.19 25.83 35.63
C ARG A 153 28.86 25.14 35.33
N GLY A 154 28.88 23.80 35.37
CA GLY A 154 27.94 23.10 36.26
C GLY A 154 26.70 22.42 35.67
N GLN A 155 26.60 22.20 34.36
CA GLN A 155 25.60 21.27 33.79
C GLN A 155 26.22 20.33 32.72
N PRO A 156 25.86 19.04 32.71
CA PRO A 156 26.45 18.06 31.78
C PRO A 156 25.96 18.31 30.34
N THR A 157 26.87 18.72 29.46
CA THR A 157 26.63 19.02 28.03
C THR A 157 26.71 17.80 27.11
N THR A 158 26.72 16.57 27.64
CA THR A 158 26.89 15.33 26.85
C THR A 158 25.70 14.92 25.99
N TYR A 159 24.53 15.58 26.11
CA TYR A 159 23.35 15.27 25.29
C TYR A 159 23.30 16.01 23.94
N VAL A 160 24.09 17.07 23.74
CA VAL A 160 23.97 17.92 22.54
C VAL A 160 24.69 17.31 21.34
N SER A 161 25.82 16.61 21.54
CA SER A 161 26.59 16.04 20.43
C SER A 161 25.86 14.86 19.77
N SER A 162 25.30 13.92 20.54
CA SER A 162 24.57 12.77 19.99
C SER A 162 23.29 13.18 19.25
N GLY A 163 22.59 14.21 19.74
CA GLY A 163 21.40 14.76 19.08
C GLY A 163 21.71 15.38 17.70
N ILE A 164 22.77 16.20 17.59
CA ILE A 164 23.16 16.85 16.33
C ILE A 164 23.65 15.82 15.30
N TRP A 165 24.40 14.80 15.73
CA TRP A 165 24.84 13.72 14.85
C TRP A 165 23.67 12.90 14.32
N ASN A 166 22.72 12.52 15.18
CA ASN A 166 21.52 11.78 14.76
C ASN A 166 20.68 12.57 13.75
N VAL A 167 20.49 13.87 13.98
CA VAL A 167 19.78 14.74 13.04
C VAL A 167 20.51 14.79 11.69
N THR A 168 21.83 15.01 11.69
CA THR A 168 22.63 15.11 10.46
C THR A 168 22.61 13.82 9.65
N VAL A 169 22.77 12.67 10.30
CA VAL A 169 22.70 11.35 9.65
C VAL A 169 21.34 11.14 9.03
N VAL A 170 20.25 11.42 9.75
CA VAL A 170 18.89 11.26 9.23
C VAL A 170 18.63 12.18 8.03
N TRP A 171 19.14 13.42 8.03
CA TRP A 171 19.02 14.33 6.88
C TRP A 171 19.81 13.85 5.66
N VAL A 172 21.06 13.40 5.84
CA VAL A 172 21.88 12.88 4.73
C VAL A 172 21.27 11.61 4.15
N VAL A 173 20.77 10.72 5.01
CA VAL A 173 20.08 9.50 4.59
C VAL A 173 18.79 9.85 3.85
N GLY A 174 17.96 10.73 4.41
CA GLY A 174 16.73 11.20 3.77
C GLY A 174 16.98 11.87 2.42
N ALA A 175 17.97 12.76 2.33
CA ALA A 175 18.33 13.42 1.07
C ALA A 175 18.83 12.42 0.02
N THR A 176 19.65 11.46 0.42
CA THR A 176 20.17 10.43 -0.47
C THR A 176 19.07 9.51 -0.97
N ALA A 177 18.24 9.01 -0.05
CA ALA A 177 17.13 8.13 -0.37
C ALA A 177 16.10 8.86 -1.25
N GLY A 178 15.78 10.12 -0.95
CA GLY A 178 14.94 10.96 -1.79
C GLY A 178 15.51 11.17 -3.20
N THR A 179 16.81 11.52 -3.31
CA THR A 179 17.48 11.68 -4.60
C THR A 179 17.45 10.39 -5.42
N SER A 180 17.68 9.26 -4.78
CA SER A 180 17.62 7.96 -5.45
C SER A 180 16.22 7.59 -5.94
N ALA A 181 15.18 7.89 -5.15
CA ALA A 181 13.80 7.66 -5.54
C ALA A 181 13.43 8.52 -6.76
N ILE A 182 13.89 9.78 -6.80
CA ILE A 182 13.72 10.66 -7.95
C ILE A 182 14.41 10.08 -9.19
N LEU A 183 15.69 9.69 -9.08
CA LEU A 183 16.42 9.08 -10.20
C LEU A 183 15.73 7.81 -10.70
N TRP A 184 15.20 6.98 -9.80
CA TRP A 184 14.44 5.79 -10.15
C TRP A 184 13.16 6.10 -10.89
N ILE A 185 12.38 7.07 -10.40
CA ILE A 185 11.18 7.53 -11.10
C ILE A 185 11.56 7.98 -12.52
N LEU A 186 12.64 8.76 -12.68
CA LEU A 186 13.10 9.21 -13.99
C LEU A 186 13.49 8.05 -14.94
N VAL A 187 14.14 7.01 -14.42
CA VAL A 187 14.46 5.79 -15.18
C VAL A 187 13.18 5.07 -15.59
N LEU A 188 12.25 4.90 -14.64
CA LEU A 188 10.97 4.23 -14.89
C LEU A 188 10.14 5.00 -15.90
N LEU A 189 10.14 6.33 -15.89
CA LEU A 189 9.43 7.16 -16.89
C LEU A 189 9.96 6.97 -18.32
N LYS A 190 11.17 6.40 -18.49
CA LYS A 190 11.76 6.08 -19.79
C LYS A 190 11.64 4.60 -20.15
N ALA A 191 11.29 3.74 -19.20
CA ALA A 191 11.12 2.33 -19.43
C ALA A 191 9.76 2.02 -20.06
N ASP A 192 9.67 0.89 -20.75
CA ASP A 192 8.40 0.32 -21.16
C ASP A 192 7.45 0.17 -19.96
N VAL A 193 6.15 0.40 -20.17
CA VAL A 193 5.17 0.44 -19.09
C VAL A 193 5.04 -0.91 -18.37
N ALA A 194 5.14 -2.04 -19.09
CA ALA A 194 5.05 -3.37 -18.47
C ALA A 194 6.29 -3.66 -17.62
N PHE A 195 7.46 -3.27 -18.10
CA PHE A 195 8.69 -3.33 -17.30
C PHE A 195 8.60 -2.42 -16.08
N ALA A 196 8.15 -1.18 -16.25
CA ALA A 196 8.04 -0.21 -15.17
C ALA A 196 7.11 -0.71 -14.06
N ALA A 197 5.98 -1.31 -14.40
CA ALA A 197 5.07 -1.92 -13.43
C ALA A 197 5.68 -3.13 -12.72
N LEU A 198 6.38 -4.03 -13.45
CA LEU A 198 7.05 -5.16 -12.83
C LEU A 198 8.15 -4.70 -11.86
N ALA A 199 8.99 -3.75 -12.31
CA ALA A 199 10.04 -3.17 -11.49
C ALA A 199 9.45 -2.50 -10.24
N MET A 200 8.34 -1.76 -10.37
CA MET A 200 7.66 -1.14 -9.24
C MET A 200 6.99 -2.14 -8.29
N ALA A 201 6.49 -3.27 -8.79
CA ALA A 201 5.95 -4.33 -7.95
C ALA A 201 7.06 -5.03 -7.15
N VAL A 202 8.21 -5.31 -7.77
CA VAL A 202 9.37 -5.92 -7.11
C VAL A 202 10.02 -4.96 -6.13
N MET A 203 10.15 -3.69 -6.52
CA MET A 203 10.77 -2.64 -5.70
C MET A 203 9.82 -2.04 -4.66
N PHE A 204 8.54 -2.45 -4.64
CA PHE A 204 7.53 -2.05 -3.66
C PHE A 204 8.07 -1.98 -2.22
N PRO A 205 8.71 -3.05 -1.70
CA PRO A 205 9.22 -3.02 -0.35
C PRO A 205 10.39 -2.05 -0.17
N ALA A 206 11.24 -1.89 -1.19
CA ALA A 206 12.46 -1.09 -1.11
C ALA A 206 12.17 0.41 -1.11
N TYR A 207 11.33 0.91 -2.02
CA TYR A 207 11.00 2.34 -2.03
C TYR A 207 10.10 2.74 -0.86
N TRP A 208 9.29 1.82 -0.33
CA TRP A 208 8.50 2.07 0.88
C TRP A 208 9.39 2.33 2.09
N ILE A 209 10.50 1.59 2.22
CA ILE A 209 11.54 1.86 3.21
C ILE A 209 12.13 3.24 2.98
N THR A 210 12.48 3.59 1.74
CA THR A 210 13.00 4.91 1.38
C THR A 210 12.07 6.04 1.80
N ILE A 211 10.78 5.98 1.47
CA ILE A 211 9.79 7.00 1.85
C ILE A 211 9.64 7.08 3.38
N THR A 212 9.61 5.94 4.05
CA THR A 212 9.54 5.89 5.53
C THR A 212 10.76 6.55 6.16
N VAL A 213 11.96 6.30 5.61
CA VAL A 213 13.22 6.90 6.07
C VAL A 213 13.31 8.40 5.77
N VAL A 214 12.78 8.85 4.62
CA VAL A 214 12.67 10.29 4.29
C VAL A 214 11.72 11.01 5.23
N LEU A 215 10.65 10.34 5.68
CA LEU A 215 9.66 10.91 6.60
C LEU A 215 10.01 10.71 8.08
N ALA A 216 10.93 9.79 8.40
CA ALA A 216 11.46 9.59 9.75
C ALA A 216 12.02 10.87 10.41
N PRO A 217 12.76 11.77 9.72
CA PRO A 217 13.17 13.05 10.32
C PRO A 217 12.00 13.95 10.68
N VAL A 218 10.94 13.98 9.85
CA VAL A 218 9.72 14.76 10.13
C VAL A 218 9.06 14.22 11.40
N TYR A 219 8.95 12.90 11.51
CA TYR A 219 8.45 12.21 12.70
C TYR A 219 9.32 12.45 13.94
N LEU A 220 10.65 12.39 13.80
CA LEU A 220 11.59 12.65 14.90
C LEU A 220 11.47 14.10 15.39
N PHE A 221 11.26 15.05 14.47
CA PHE A 221 11.08 16.46 14.77
C PHE A 221 9.72 16.75 15.42
N GLU A 222 8.65 16.05 15.02
CA GLU A 222 7.34 16.13 15.68
C GLU A 222 7.38 15.55 17.10
N ARG A 223 8.08 14.43 17.32
CA ARG A 223 8.24 13.81 18.64
C ARG A 223 9.00 14.70 19.64
N LEU A 224 9.90 15.55 19.14
CA LEU A 224 10.58 16.59 19.93
C LEU A 224 9.65 17.74 20.35
N LYS A 225 8.46 17.86 19.76
CA LYS A 225 7.45 18.87 20.11
C LYS A 225 6.20 18.20 20.73
N PRO A 226 5.95 18.36 22.04
CA PRO A 226 4.84 17.69 22.74
C PRO A 226 3.43 18.07 22.26
N ARG A 227 3.30 19.05 21.35
CA ARG A 227 2.01 19.46 20.74
C ARG A 227 1.60 18.62 19.52
N PHE A 228 2.49 17.81 18.93
CA PHE A 228 2.23 17.15 17.64
C PHE A 228 1.97 15.64 17.72
N SER A 229 1.92 15.03 18.91
CA SER A 229 1.69 13.58 19.08
C SER A 229 0.38 13.01 18.50
N ARG A 230 -0.55 13.86 18.06
CA ARG A 230 -1.77 13.44 17.34
C ARG A 230 -1.60 13.36 15.81
N LEU A 231 -0.53 13.94 15.25
CA LEU A 231 -0.25 13.90 13.80
C LEU A 231 0.57 12.67 13.39
N ASP A 232 1.27 12.05 14.33
CA ASP A 232 2.13 10.87 14.14
C ASP A 232 1.47 9.76 13.29
N ASP A 233 0.22 9.38 13.63
CA ASP A 233 -0.50 8.31 12.93
C ASP A 233 -0.99 8.69 11.52
N SER A 234 -1.09 9.99 11.22
CA SER A 234 -1.57 10.49 9.92
C SER A 234 -0.43 10.53 8.89
N TRP A 235 0.80 10.82 9.34
CA TRP A 235 1.97 10.85 8.47
C TRP A 235 2.38 9.46 7.98
N THR A 236 2.36 8.45 8.84
CA THR A 236 2.67 7.07 8.43
C THR A 236 1.65 6.56 7.40
N LEU A 237 0.38 6.93 7.56
CA LEU A 237 -0.63 6.63 6.56
C LEU A 237 -0.38 7.38 5.26
N ALA A 238 -0.11 8.69 5.31
CA ALA A 238 0.20 9.46 4.11
C ALA A 238 1.39 8.85 3.36
N ALA A 239 2.44 8.46 4.07
CA ALA A 239 3.61 7.76 3.52
C ALA A 239 3.21 6.48 2.79
N LEU A 240 2.41 5.64 3.46
CA LEU A 240 1.91 4.38 2.90
C LEU A 240 1.04 4.63 1.66
N ALA A 241 0.12 5.59 1.72
CA ALA A 241 -0.74 5.98 0.61
C ALA A 241 0.09 6.40 -0.60
N ILE A 242 1.03 7.31 -0.39
CA ILE A 242 1.91 7.84 -1.43
C ILE A 242 2.70 6.70 -2.05
N SER A 243 3.29 5.85 -1.21
CA SER A 243 4.07 4.71 -1.67
C SER A 243 3.21 3.77 -2.51
N THR A 244 2.05 3.39 -2.00
CA THR A 244 1.17 2.41 -2.64
C THR A 244 0.54 2.96 -3.92
N SER A 245 0.17 4.24 -3.95
CA SER A 245 -0.38 4.89 -5.14
C SER A 245 0.63 4.94 -6.29
N PHE A 246 1.94 5.12 -6.01
CA PHE A 246 2.96 5.07 -7.06
C PHE A 246 2.97 3.72 -7.79
N THR A 247 3.05 2.60 -7.06
CA THR A 247 3.03 1.27 -7.69
C THR A 247 1.70 0.99 -8.38
N ILE A 248 0.58 1.34 -7.73
CA ILE A 248 -0.74 1.13 -8.31
C ILE A 248 -0.92 1.93 -9.60
N THR A 249 -0.41 3.15 -9.69
CA THR A 249 -0.51 3.98 -10.89
C THR A 249 0.20 3.30 -12.07
N PHE A 250 1.42 2.79 -11.88
CA PHE A 250 2.12 2.03 -12.93
C PHE A 250 1.39 0.75 -13.32
N LEU A 251 0.91 -0.03 -12.34
CA LEU A 251 0.10 -1.23 -12.62
C LEU A 251 -1.15 -0.87 -13.42
N SER A 252 -1.81 0.24 -13.08
CA SER A 252 -3.02 0.73 -13.75
C SER A 252 -2.74 1.15 -15.19
N LEU A 253 -1.62 1.85 -15.42
CA LEU A 253 -1.15 2.18 -16.77
C LEU A 253 -0.88 0.92 -17.59
N THR A 254 -0.21 -0.08 -17.01
CA THR A 254 0.07 -1.36 -17.69
C THR A 254 -1.21 -2.12 -18.01
N ILE A 255 -2.14 -2.24 -17.04
CA ILE A 255 -3.42 -2.92 -17.26
C ILE A 255 -4.17 -2.22 -18.40
N GLY A 256 -4.27 -0.89 -18.38
CA GLY A 256 -4.91 -0.13 -19.45
C GLY A 256 -4.25 -0.32 -20.80
N HIS A 257 -2.92 -0.37 -20.85
CA HIS A 257 -2.17 -0.62 -22.09
C HIS A 257 -2.34 -2.06 -22.60
N VAL A 258 -2.42 -3.05 -21.71
CA VAL A 258 -2.71 -4.44 -22.10
C VAL A 258 -4.14 -4.57 -22.66
N VAL A 259 -5.10 -3.84 -22.10
CA VAL A 259 -6.49 -3.84 -22.58
C VAL A 259 -6.61 -3.12 -23.92
N ILE A 260 -5.90 -2.00 -24.11
CA ILE A 260 -5.89 -1.24 -25.37
C ILE A 260 -4.43 -0.93 -25.76
N PRO A 261 -3.76 -1.83 -26.51
CA PRO A 261 -2.35 -1.69 -26.87
C PRO A 261 -2.02 -0.42 -27.65
N ASP A 262 -2.95 0.06 -28.46
CA ASP A 262 -2.76 1.26 -29.27
C ASP A 262 -3.03 2.56 -28.50
N ALA A 263 -3.53 2.47 -27.26
CA ALA A 263 -3.81 3.65 -26.45
C ALA A 263 -2.52 4.28 -25.93
N TRP A 264 -2.49 5.62 -25.96
CA TRP A 264 -1.37 6.37 -25.41
C TRP A 264 -1.32 6.23 -23.89
N VAL A 265 -0.11 5.99 -23.37
CA VAL A 265 0.15 5.81 -21.94
C VAL A 265 0.71 7.11 -21.37
N PRO A 266 0.00 7.81 -20.46
CA PRO A 266 0.48 9.05 -19.85
C PRO A 266 1.56 8.79 -18.79
N GLN A 267 2.69 8.23 -19.18
CA GLN A 267 3.84 7.96 -18.31
C GLN A 267 4.67 9.24 -18.12
N THR A 268 4.03 10.29 -17.62
CA THR A 268 4.64 11.59 -17.33
C THR A 268 4.77 11.79 -15.83
N LEU A 269 5.82 12.50 -15.39
CA LEU A 269 5.99 12.83 -13.96
C LEU A 269 4.77 13.55 -13.39
N GLN A 270 4.15 14.40 -14.20
CA GLN A 270 2.95 15.14 -13.86
C GLN A 270 1.77 14.22 -13.53
N MET A 271 1.52 13.20 -14.38
CA MET A 271 0.48 12.21 -14.13
C MET A 271 0.74 11.46 -12.82
N LEU A 272 1.97 10.97 -12.62
CA LEU A 272 2.34 10.23 -11.41
C LEU A 272 2.15 11.08 -10.14
N VAL A 273 2.67 12.31 -10.14
CA VAL A 273 2.58 13.21 -8.97
C VAL A 273 1.12 13.57 -8.66
N SER A 274 0.32 13.85 -9.69
CA SER A 274 -1.11 14.15 -9.53
C SER A 274 -1.85 12.99 -8.86
N ASN A 275 -1.69 11.77 -9.40
CA ASN A 275 -2.32 10.56 -8.86
C ASN A 275 -1.89 10.28 -7.42
N VAL A 276 -0.58 10.32 -7.15
CA VAL A 276 -0.03 10.04 -5.83
C VAL A 276 -0.55 11.00 -4.77
N LEU A 277 -0.62 12.29 -5.10
CA LEU A 277 -1.11 13.29 -4.17
C LEU A 277 -2.61 13.11 -3.90
N LEU A 278 -3.42 12.92 -4.95
CA LEU A 278 -4.88 12.87 -4.79
C LEU A 278 -5.36 11.51 -4.27
N ASP A 279 -4.71 10.41 -4.58
CA ASP A 279 -4.94 9.11 -3.94
C ASP A 279 -4.59 9.19 -2.45
N GLY A 280 -3.50 9.88 -2.09
CA GLY A 280 -3.13 10.12 -0.70
C GLY A 280 -4.15 10.97 0.06
N VAL A 281 -4.61 12.07 -0.54
CA VAL A 281 -5.69 12.89 0.01
C VAL A 281 -6.97 12.06 0.14
N THR A 282 -7.29 11.22 -0.84
CA THR A 282 -8.48 10.36 -0.79
C THR A 282 -8.40 9.38 0.36
N MET A 283 -7.27 8.71 0.55
CA MET A 283 -7.10 7.79 1.67
C MET A 283 -7.26 8.49 3.03
N LEU A 284 -6.70 9.70 3.19
CA LEU A 284 -6.89 10.50 4.39
C LEU A 284 -8.35 10.91 4.59
N ALA A 285 -9.03 11.34 3.52
CA ALA A 285 -10.45 11.69 3.54
C ALA A 285 -11.31 10.49 3.93
N THR A 286 -11.06 9.31 3.33
CA THR A 286 -11.74 8.06 3.66
C THR A 286 -11.61 7.75 5.14
N PHE A 287 -10.39 7.74 5.70
CA PHE A 287 -10.23 7.48 7.14
C PHE A 287 -10.90 8.53 8.03
N ALA A 288 -10.88 9.81 7.64
CA ALA A 288 -11.55 10.87 8.37
C ALA A 288 -13.08 10.70 8.36
N ILE A 289 -13.67 10.39 7.20
CA ILE A 289 -15.10 10.12 7.03
C ILE A 289 -15.51 8.88 7.82
N LEU A 290 -14.73 7.81 7.76
CA LEU A 290 -14.97 6.59 8.51
C LEU A 290 -14.90 6.81 10.03
N ALA A 291 -13.90 7.56 10.51
CA ALA A 291 -13.80 7.92 11.92
C ALA A 291 -14.98 8.79 12.39
N TRP A 292 -15.39 9.76 11.56
CA TRP A 292 -16.58 10.56 11.79
C TRP A 292 -17.85 9.71 11.84
N ALA A 293 -18.00 8.75 10.93
CA ALA A 293 -19.15 7.86 10.85
C ALA A 293 -19.30 7.02 12.12
N VAL A 294 -18.21 6.47 12.65
CA VAL A 294 -18.22 5.67 13.89
C VAL A 294 -18.53 6.55 15.11
N ALA A 295 -18.02 7.77 15.16
CA ALA A 295 -18.21 8.66 16.31
C ALA A 295 -19.65 9.20 16.45
N ARG A 296 -20.44 9.20 15.36
CA ARG A 296 -21.79 9.76 15.35
C ARG A 296 -22.83 8.68 15.67
N PRO A 297 -23.83 8.94 16.53
CA PRO A 297 -25.00 8.05 16.65
C PRO A 297 -25.96 8.26 15.47
N GLY A 298 -26.58 7.18 14.99
CA GLY A 298 -27.64 7.26 13.97
C GLY A 298 -27.67 6.08 13.01
N PHE A 299 -28.83 5.82 12.41
CA PHE A 299 -29.03 4.71 11.48
C PHE A 299 -28.38 4.98 10.10
N PHE A 300 -28.47 6.21 9.60
CA PHE A 300 -28.01 6.58 8.26
C PHE A 300 -26.53 6.96 8.16
N ARG A 301 -25.78 6.94 9.28
CA ARG A 301 -24.39 7.38 9.33
C ARG A 301 -23.45 6.62 8.37
N ILE A 302 -23.63 5.30 8.23
CA ILE A 302 -22.76 4.49 7.36
C ILE A 302 -23.10 4.72 5.87
N PRO A 303 -24.38 4.67 5.43
CA PRO A 303 -24.73 5.07 4.06
C PRO A 303 -24.29 6.50 3.71
N GLU A 304 -24.49 7.47 4.61
CA GLU A 304 -24.03 8.85 4.43
C GLU A 304 -22.50 8.92 4.26
N ALA A 305 -21.76 8.19 5.09
CA ALA A 305 -20.30 8.13 5.02
C ALA A 305 -19.82 7.51 3.69
N ILE A 306 -20.44 6.41 3.25
CA ILE A 306 -20.13 5.77 1.97
C ILE A 306 -20.40 6.73 0.81
N PHE A 307 -21.56 7.40 0.81
CA PHE A 307 -21.91 8.37 -0.23
C PHE A 307 -20.95 9.56 -0.27
N ALA A 308 -20.61 10.12 0.90
CA ALA A 308 -19.67 11.24 1.01
C ALA A 308 -18.27 10.84 0.50
N ASP A 309 -17.80 9.66 0.90
CA ASP A 309 -16.50 9.13 0.51
C ASP A 309 -16.41 8.86 -1.00
N PHE A 310 -17.42 8.21 -1.59
CA PHE A 310 -17.50 8.04 -3.05
C PHE A 310 -17.54 9.38 -3.79
N SER A 311 -18.28 10.36 -3.27
CA SER A 311 -18.40 11.68 -3.91
C SER A 311 -17.06 12.41 -3.90
N ILE A 312 -16.34 12.37 -2.77
CA ILE A 312 -15.02 12.99 -2.63
C ILE A 312 -14.01 12.25 -3.51
N ALA A 313 -14.00 10.92 -3.51
CA ALA A 313 -13.14 10.12 -4.38
C ALA A 313 -13.40 10.42 -5.86
N ALA A 314 -14.65 10.60 -6.29
CA ALA A 314 -14.98 10.96 -7.66
C ALA A 314 -14.44 12.34 -8.06
N VAL A 315 -14.58 13.34 -7.17
CA VAL A 315 -14.03 14.68 -7.42
C VAL A 315 -12.50 14.63 -7.50
N LEU A 316 -11.84 13.90 -6.58
CA LEU A 316 -10.39 13.77 -6.56
C LEU A 316 -9.86 12.96 -7.75
N ALA A 317 -10.58 11.93 -8.19
CA ALA A 317 -10.27 11.17 -9.40
C ALA A 317 -10.31 12.06 -10.65
N CYS A 318 -11.38 12.86 -10.81
CA CYS A 318 -11.50 13.82 -11.90
C CYS A 318 -10.37 14.84 -11.89
N LEU A 319 -10.08 15.41 -10.71
CA LEU A 319 -8.99 16.36 -10.54
C LEU A 319 -7.63 15.71 -10.86
N SER A 320 -7.46 14.44 -10.53
CA SER A 320 -6.22 13.70 -10.77
C SER A 320 -5.90 13.55 -12.23
N LEU A 321 -6.87 13.07 -13.00
CA LEU A 321 -6.71 12.90 -14.44
C LEU A 321 -6.53 14.26 -15.13
N TYR A 322 -7.32 15.27 -14.73
CA TYR A 322 -7.22 16.62 -15.28
C TYR A 322 -5.83 17.24 -15.04
N LEU A 323 -5.37 17.27 -13.78
CA LEU A 323 -4.05 17.81 -13.43
C LEU A 323 -2.90 16.95 -13.97
N GLY A 324 -3.11 15.65 -14.19
CA GLY A 324 -2.12 14.76 -14.79
C GLY A 324 -1.88 15.03 -16.28
N LEU A 325 -2.86 15.61 -16.98
CA LEU A 325 -2.83 15.85 -18.42
C LEU A 325 -2.80 17.33 -18.81
N VAL A 326 -3.03 18.26 -17.88
CA VAL A 326 -3.01 19.69 -18.18
C VAL A 326 -1.66 20.11 -18.77
N PHE A 327 -1.66 20.98 -19.78
CA PHE A 327 -0.44 21.40 -20.50
C PHE A 327 0.32 20.30 -21.26
N THR A 328 -0.31 19.14 -21.50
CA THR A 328 0.21 18.13 -22.43
C THR A 328 -0.52 18.21 -23.78
N ASP A 329 0.07 17.62 -24.83
CA ASP A 329 -0.58 17.52 -26.15
C ASP A 329 -1.88 16.69 -26.14
N ARG A 330 -2.13 15.97 -25.03
CA ARG A 330 -3.30 15.14 -24.78
C ARG A 330 -4.14 15.67 -23.61
N ALA A 331 -4.09 16.99 -23.37
CA ALA A 331 -4.92 17.63 -22.36
C ALA A 331 -6.41 17.31 -22.60
N VAL A 332 -7.10 16.91 -21.55
CA VAL A 332 -8.52 16.57 -21.56
C VAL A 332 -9.34 17.70 -20.95
N THR A 333 -10.48 17.98 -21.56
CA THR A 333 -11.51 18.88 -21.06
C THR A 333 -12.31 18.22 -19.93
N PHE A 334 -12.99 19.04 -19.13
CA PHE A 334 -13.80 18.52 -18.03
C PHE A 334 -14.91 17.52 -18.46
N PRO A 335 -15.64 17.73 -19.58
CA PRO A 335 -16.57 16.73 -20.10
C PRO A 335 -15.90 15.39 -20.46
N GLU A 336 -14.70 15.42 -21.04
CA GLU A 336 -13.95 14.20 -21.38
C GLU A 336 -13.50 13.46 -20.11
N VAL A 337 -13.08 14.18 -19.06
CA VAL A 337 -12.79 13.56 -17.75
C VAL A 337 -14.04 12.90 -17.16
N LEU A 338 -15.21 13.53 -17.26
CA LEU A 338 -16.47 12.93 -16.81
C LEU A 338 -16.86 11.71 -17.64
N ASN A 339 -16.58 11.71 -18.94
CA ASN A 339 -16.77 10.52 -19.77
C ASN A 339 -15.91 9.36 -19.24
N VAL A 340 -14.63 9.60 -18.95
CA VAL A 340 -13.73 8.59 -18.37
C VAL A 340 -14.21 8.11 -16.99
N LEU A 341 -14.70 9.01 -16.13
CA LEU A 341 -15.33 8.64 -14.84
C LEU A 341 -16.51 7.66 -15.04
N LEU A 342 -17.27 7.88 -16.10
CA LEU A 342 -18.46 7.08 -16.44
C LEU A 342 -18.12 5.91 -17.37
N PHE A 343 -16.88 5.41 -17.34
CA PHE A 343 -16.42 4.24 -18.10
C PHE A 343 -16.45 4.44 -19.63
N ARG A 344 -16.56 5.67 -20.11
CA ARG A 344 -16.58 5.99 -21.55
C ARG A 344 -15.22 6.43 -22.05
N SER A 345 -15.00 6.28 -23.34
CA SER A 345 -13.89 6.91 -24.05
C SER A 345 -13.91 8.43 -23.85
N PRO A 346 -12.76 9.13 -23.89
CA PRO A 346 -12.72 10.58 -23.73
C PRO A 346 -13.69 11.30 -24.66
N ASP A 347 -13.77 10.88 -25.93
CA ASP A 347 -14.68 11.41 -26.95
C ASP A 347 -16.17 11.03 -26.72
N GLY A 348 -16.45 10.14 -25.77
CA GLY A 348 -17.78 9.66 -25.43
C GLY A 348 -18.35 8.62 -26.41
N ASN A 349 -17.62 8.19 -27.43
CA ASN A 349 -18.16 7.32 -28.48
C ASN A 349 -18.37 5.85 -28.07
N GLY A 350 -17.79 5.40 -26.96
CA GLY A 350 -17.95 4.01 -26.49
C GLY A 350 -17.55 3.81 -25.05
N PHE A 351 -17.60 2.56 -24.59
CA PHE A 351 -16.95 2.16 -23.33
C PHE A 351 -15.47 1.92 -23.57
N GLU A 352 -14.61 2.49 -22.73
CA GLU A 352 -13.17 2.37 -22.89
C GLU A 352 -12.49 2.12 -21.54
N PHE A 353 -11.72 1.03 -21.47
CA PHE A 353 -10.98 0.61 -20.27
C PHE A 353 -9.47 0.77 -20.47
N GLY A 354 -9.07 1.86 -21.13
CA GLY A 354 -7.67 2.20 -21.43
C GLY A 354 -6.92 2.80 -20.24
N PRO A 355 -5.68 3.27 -20.44
CA PRO A 355 -4.83 3.81 -19.38
C PRO A 355 -5.48 4.92 -18.55
N TYR A 356 -6.22 5.84 -19.18
CA TYR A 356 -6.91 6.94 -18.48
C TYR A 356 -7.95 6.43 -17.49
N PHE A 357 -8.73 5.42 -17.91
CA PHE A 357 -9.74 4.82 -17.06
C PHE A 357 -9.12 4.24 -15.79
N TRP A 358 -8.10 3.38 -15.94
CA TRP A 358 -7.50 2.71 -14.80
C TRP A 358 -6.79 3.67 -13.85
N VAL A 359 -6.03 4.63 -14.39
CA VAL A 359 -5.32 5.65 -13.60
C VAL A 359 -6.29 6.53 -12.83
N MET A 360 -7.39 6.96 -13.45
CA MET A 360 -8.41 7.75 -12.78
C MET A 360 -9.08 6.98 -11.64
N HIS A 361 -9.28 5.67 -11.82
CA HIS A 361 -10.02 4.87 -10.85
C HIS A 361 -9.15 4.34 -9.68
N THR A 362 -7.84 4.58 -9.68
CA THR A 362 -6.97 4.24 -8.53
C THR A 362 -7.41 4.97 -7.27
N THR A 363 -7.95 6.17 -7.43
CA THR A 363 -8.46 7.01 -6.34
C THR A 363 -9.63 6.36 -5.60
N PHE A 364 -10.41 5.47 -6.24
CA PHE A 364 -11.48 4.74 -5.56
C PHE A 364 -10.99 3.52 -4.78
N LEU A 365 -9.73 3.09 -4.92
CA LEU A 365 -9.25 1.85 -4.30
C LEU A 365 -9.35 1.84 -2.77
N PRO A 366 -9.01 2.91 -2.01
CA PRO A 366 -9.23 2.93 -0.57
C PRO A 366 -10.70 2.69 -0.21
N THR A 367 -11.61 3.34 -0.94
CA THR A 367 -13.06 3.19 -0.77
C THR A 367 -13.53 1.78 -1.05
N LEU A 368 -13.16 1.25 -2.22
CA LEU A 368 -13.49 -0.10 -2.64
C LEU A 368 -12.91 -1.15 -1.69
N ALA A 369 -11.71 -0.92 -1.13
CA ALA A 369 -11.07 -1.85 -0.21
C ALA A 369 -11.86 -2.02 1.09
N TYR A 370 -12.28 -0.95 1.76
CA TYR A 370 -13.07 -1.13 2.99
C TYR A 370 -14.49 -1.62 2.70
N LEU A 371 -15.10 -1.21 1.58
CA LEU A 371 -16.41 -1.73 1.17
C LEU A 371 -16.35 -3.23 0.89
N ALA A 372 -15.28 -3.69 0.24
CA ALA A 372 -15.02 -5.11 0.04
C ALA A 372 -14.88 -5.85 1.38
N LEU A 373 -14.24 -5.24 2.39
CA LEU A 373 -14.15 -5.82 3.73
C LEU A 373 -15.52 -5.88 4.44
N ILE A 374 -16.35 -4.85 4.29
CA ILE A 374 -17.73 -4.86 4.82
C ILE A 374 -18.56 -5.95 4.14
N ALA A 375 -18.50 -6.02 2.81
CA ALA A 375 -19.16 -7.05 2.02
C ALA A 375 -18.68 -8.45 2.41
N ALA A 376 -17.37 -8.64 2.59
CA ALA A 376 -16.79 -9.89 3.05
C ALA A 376 -17.27 -10.27 4.46
N ALA A 377 -17.42 -9.31 5.38
CA ALA A 377 -17.97 -9.56 6.71
C ALA A 377 -19.45 -9.95 6.66
N TRP A 378 -20.26 -9.28 5.84
CA TRP A 378 -21.66 -9.66 5.59
C TRP A 378 -21.77 -11.05 5.01
N LEU A 379 -20.97 -11.36 3.98
CA LEU A 379 -20.97 -12.66 3.33
C LEU A 379 -20.54 -13.76 4.30
N SER A 380 -19.47 -13.53 5.05
CA SER A 380 -19.00 -14.43 6.11
C SER A 380 -20.11 -14.73 7.12
N LYS A 381 -20.87 -13.70 7.52
CA LYS A 381 -22.01 -13.89 8.42
C LYS A 381 -23.17 -14.64 7.79
N ALA A 382 -23.49 -14.35 6.53
CA ALA A 382 -24.51 -15.06 5.77
C ALA A 382 -24.18 -16.55 5.66
N PHE A 383 -22.89 -16.93 5.58
CA PHE A 383 -22.45 -18.32 5.64
C PHE A 383 -22.49 -18.91 7.06
N LEU A 384 -22.10 -18.14 8.08
CA LEU A 384 -22.11 -18.61 9.46
C LEU A 384 -23.52 -18.91 9.99
N LEU A 385 -24.54 -18.18 9.54
CA LEU A 385 -25.92 -18.34 10.02
C LEU A 385 -26.48 -19.75 9.72
N PRO A 386 -26.47 -20.24 8.47
CA PRO A 386 -26.85 -21.62 8.15
C PRO A 386 -25.96 -22.64 8.85
N VAL A 387 -24.63 -22.43 8.88
CA VAL A 387 -23.71 -23.39 9.52
C VAL A 387 -24.02 -23.53 11.01
N ARG A 388 -24.25 -22.42 11.73
CA ARG A 388 -24.68 -22.44 13.13
C ARG A 388 -26.07 -23.04 13.31
N TRP A 389 -26.96 -22.85 12.35
CA TRP A 389 -28.29 -23.45 12.39
C TRP A 389 -28.24 -24.98 12.22
N PHE A 390 -27.44 -25.47 11.26
CA PHE A 390 -27.32 -26.90 10.97
C PHE A 390 -26.46 -27.67 11.97
N PHE A 391 -25.31 -27.12 12.38
CA PHE A 391 -24.35 -27.79 13.26
C PHE A 391 -24.47 -27.34 14.73
N GLY A 392 -25.43 -26.47 15.04
CA GLY A 392 -25.56 -25.82 16.33
C GLY A 392 -24.51 -24.73 16.57
N ALA A 393 -24.47 -24.19 17.79
CA ALA A 393 -23.34 -23.37 18.25
C ALA A 393 -22.10 -24.27 18.44
N GLY A 394 -21.54 -24.75 17.32
CA GLY A 394 -20.37 -25.59 17.30
C GLY A 394 -19.23 -24.91 18.04
N ARG A 395 -18.49 -25.70 18.84
CA ARG A 395 -17.27 -25.27 19.52
C ARG A 395 -16.36 -24.57 18.51
N GLU A 396 -15.76 -23.45 18.90
CA GLU A 396 -14.81 -22.71 18.07
C GLU A 396 -13.86 -23.69 17.35
N HIS A 397 -13.84 -23.62 16.02
CA HIS A 397 -13.05 -24.55 15.22
C HIS A 397 -11.60 -24.50 15.72
N SER A 398 -11.00 -25.67 15.97
CA SER A 398 -9.66 -25.76 16.55
C SER A 398 -8.57 -25.04 15.73
N ASN A 399 -8.86 -24.75 14.45
CA ASN A 399 -7.99 -24.04 13.53
C ASN A 399 -8.79 -23.02 12.65
N PRO A 400 -8.94 -21.76 13.10
CA PRO A 400 -9.68 -20.72 12.35
C PRO A 400 -8.96 -20.28 11.06
N LEU A 401 -7.64 -20.47 10.97
CA LEU A 401 -6.87 -20.19 9.75
C LEU A 401 -7.24 -21.18 8.64
N ALA A 402 -7.35 -22.47 8.98
CA ALA A 402 -7.80 -23.49 8.03
C ALA A 402 -9.23 -23.22 7.54
N LEU A 403 -10.13 -22.76 8.42
CA LEU A 403 -11.49 -22.38 8.02
C LEU A 403 -11.48 -21.17 7.06
N THR A 404 -10.65 -20.16 7.36
CA THR A 404 -10.50 -18.98 6.49
C THR A 404 -9.95 -19.37 5.12
N ALA A 405 -8.94 -20.26 5.08
CA ALA A 405 -8.40 -20.81 3.84
C ALA A 405 -9.44 -21.62 3.06
N ALA A 406 -10.23 -22.46 3.74
CA ALA A 406 -11.30 -23.23 3.10
C ALA A 406 -12.37 -22.32 2.49
N MET A 407 -12.77 -21.24 3.18
CA MET A 407 -13.69 -20.25 2.61
C MET A 407 -13.10 -19.55 1.38
N CYS A 408 -11.83 -19.14 1.44
CA CYS A 408 -11.15 -18.57 0.27
C CYS A 408 -11.12 -19.56 -0.90
N ALA A 409 -10.91 -20.86 -0.63
CA ALA A 409 -10.92 -21.89 -1.67
C ALA A 409 -12.31 -22.08 -2.29
N VAL A 410 -13.38 -22.02 -1.48
CA VAL A 410 -14.76 -22.04 -1.98
C VAL A 410 -15.05 -20.84 -2.87
N PHE A 411 -14.61 -19.62 -2.48
CA PHE A 411 -14.74 -18.46 -3.35
C PHE A 411 -13.93 -18.58 -4.63
N ALA A 412 -12.69 -19.05 -4.55
CA ALA A 412 -11.86 -19.30 -5.74
C ALA A 412 -12.57 -20.26 -6.72
N ALA A 413 -13.21 -21.31 -6.22
CA ALA A 413 -14.00 -22.23 -7.04
C ALA A 413 -15.28 -21.59 -7.60
N LEU A 414 -16.02 -20.84 -6.77
CA LEU A 414 -17.26 -20.16 -7.18
C LEU A 414 -17.03 -19.12 -8.29
N PHE A 415 -15.89 -18.44 -8.29
CA PHE A 415 -15.53 -17.49 -9.34
C PHE A 415 -14.80 -18.16 -10.52
N GLY A 416 -13.97 -19.18 -10.25
CA GLY A 416 -13.17 -19.86 -11.25
C GLY A 416 -13.97 -20.78 -12.17
N ILE A 417 -14.99 -21.49 -11.65
CA ILE A 417 -15.82 -22.40 -12.45
C ILE A 417 -16.63 -21.62 -13.51
N PRO A 418 -17.35 -20.54 -13.18
CA PRO A 418 -18.00 -19.72 -14.20
C PRO A 418 -17.02 -19.09 -15.20
N ALA A 419 -15.84 -18.62 -14.74
CA ALA A 419 -14.81 -18.10 -15.65
C ALA A 419 -14.37 -19.14 -16.68
N ALA A 420 -14.09 -20.37 -16.22
CA ALA A 420 -13.69 -21.49 -17.07
C ALA A 420 -14.83 -21.94 -18.00
N LEU A 421 -16.07 -22.07 -17.49
CA LEU A 421 -17.22 -22.45 -18.32
C LEU A 421 -17.52 -21.42 -19.41
N LEU A 422 -17.35 -20.12 -19.12
CA LEU A 422 -17.48 -19.07 -20.12
C LEU A 422 -16.39 -19.17 -21.20
N GLN A 423 -15.19 -19.69 -20.90
CA GLN A 423 -14.15 -19.92 -21.92
C GLN A 423 -14.55 -20.99 -22.95
N PHE A 424 -15.41 -21.95 -22.57
CA PHE A 424 -15.90 -23.01 -23.47
C PHE A 424 -17.22 -22.67 -24.18
N ALA A 425 -17.88 -21.57 -23.81
CA ALA A 425 -19.22 -21.20 -24.29
C ALA A 425 -19.23 -20.19 -25.46
N GLY A 426 -18.06 -19.72 -25.90
CA GLY A 426 -17.88 -18.93 -27.11
C GLY A 426 -16.74 -19.51 -27.92
#